data_AF-M5IN88-F1
#
_entry.id   AF-M5IN88-F1
#
_cell.length_a   1.000
_cell.length_b   1.000
_cell.length_c   1.000
_cell.angle_alpha   90.00
_cell.angle_beta   90.00
_cell.angle_gamma   90.00
#
_symmetry.space_group_name_H-M   'P 1'
#
loop_
_entity.id
_entity.type
_entity.pdbx_description
1 polymer ?
#
loop_
_entity_poly.entity_id
_entity_poly.type
_entity_poly.pdbx_seq_one_letter_code
_entity_poly.pdbx_strand_id
1 'polypeptide(L)'
;MLKGAFFFGGKGEEPYPEVTKIVVENGLNYVLWGNEVPNSFTRTYQNICEAPNYHKNKLDFSKFTKIGANNFNNFSLVLVAPGMTELNLKSLQTLGASCFNNLSGDIKTLKAPLLREVDDSFSTTTLTNIDVPSLETIKNTCFSNNSSVVNDFTFPSLHTITGQGNFCNLSNVFYLTMRKLVKISGANNFKGLTSLSQIVVSAGIDSASEFRLKSGVGASKIRKV
;
A
#
# COMPACT_ATOMS: atom_id res chain seq x y z
N MET A 1 34.68 18.92 -24.68
CA MET A 1 33.32 19.33 -24.24
C MET A 1 32.39 18.14 -24.40
N LEU A 2 32.09 17.42 -23.32
CA LEU A 2 31.05 16.38 -23.32
C LEU A 2 29.75 17.02 -22.83
N LYS A 3 28.79 17.22 -23.74
CA LYS A 3 27.39 17.50 -23.40
C LYS A 3 26.49 16.85 -24.44
N GLY A 4 25.56 16.04 -23.96
CA GLY A 4 24.36 15.67 -24.71
C GLY A 4 24.33 14.23 -25.23
N ALA A 5 24.21 13.26 -24.33
CA ALA A 5 23.57 11.99 -24.66
C ALA A 5 22.14 12.01 -24.12
N PHE A 6 21.24 12.66 -24.85
CA PHE A 6 19.80 12.44 -24.71
C PHE A 6 19.48 11.13 -25.45
N PHE A 7 19.39 10.03 -24.72
CA PHE A 7 18.80 8.80 -25.25
C PHE A 7 17.33 8.72 -24.82
N PHE A 8 16.44 9.29 -25.64
CA PHE A 8 15.07 8.78 -25.75
C PHE A 8 15.16 7.54 -26.64
N GLY A 9 15.19 6.36 -26.04
CA GLY A 9 15.55 5.14 -26.75
C GLY A 9 14.89 3.88 -26.22
N GLY A 10 13.57 3.88 -26.06
CA GLY A 10 12.78 2.65 -26.14
C GLY A 10 12.27 2.49 -27.58
N LYS A 11 12.93 1.64 -28.38
CA LYS A 11 12.37 1.18 -29.66
C LYS A 11 11.23 0.19 -29.33
N GLY A 12 10.00 0.66 -29.39
CA GLY A 12 8.78 -0.10 -29.10
C GLY A 12 8.50 -0.22 -27.60
N GLU A 13 7.30 0.16 -27.17
CA GLU A 13 6.79 -0.27 -25.86
C GLU A 13 6.65 -1.78 -25.92
N GLU A 14 7.63 -2.53 -25.38
CA GLU A 14 7.42 -3.96 -25.19
C GLU A 14 6.13 -4.11 -24.35
N PRO A 15 5.11 -4.82 -24.88
CA PRO A 15 3.88 -5.03 -24.14
C PRO A 15 4.24 -5.70 -22.81
N TYR A 16 3.58 -5.28 -21.73
CA TYR A 16 3.80 -5.86 -20.40
C TYR A 16 3.59 -7.39 -20.51
N PRO A 17 4.64 -8.22 -20.33
CA PRO A 17 4.44 -9.66 -20.27
C PRO A 17 3.56 -10.00 -19.06
N GLU A 18 3.08 -11.23 -19.02
CA GLU A 18 2.32 -11.71 -17.87
C GLU A 18 3.14 -11.59 -16.58
N VAL A 19 4.40 -12.05 -16.59
CA VAL A 19 5.25 -12.10 -15.39
C VAL A 19 6.48 -11.20 -15.54
N THR A 20 6.74 -10.41 -14.51
CA THR A 20 7.95 -9.61 -14.34
C THR A 20 9.18 -10.51 -14.27
N LYS A 21 10.22 -10.22 -15.06
CA LYS A 21 11.42 -11.04 -15.13
C LYS A 21 12.68 -10.23 -15.40
N ILE A 22 13.83 -10.87 -15.16
CA ILE A 22 15.12 -10.36 -15.61
C ILE A 22 15.40 -10.87 -17.02
N VAL A 23 15.81 -9.96 -17.88
CA VAL A 23 16.27 -10.23 -19.24
C VAL A 23 17.76 -9.89 -19.32
N VAL A 24 18.55 -10.78 -19.92
CA VAL A 24 19.99 -10.56 -20.10
C VAL A 24 20.26 -10.09 -21.52
N GLU A 25 20.85 -8.91 -21.67
CA GLU A 25 21.22 -8.34 -22.97
C GLU A 25 22.64 -7.80 -22.91
N ASN A 26 23.50 -8.24 -23.83
CA ASN A 26 24.92 -7.86 -23.89
C ASN A 26 25.65 -8.04 -22.54
N GLY A 27 25.29 -9.09 -21.79
CA GLY A 27 25.89 -9.39 -20.48
C GLY A 27 25.36 -8.54 -19.30
N LEU A 28 24.37 -7.67 -19.53
CA LEU A 28 23.73 -6.86 -18.50
C LEU A 28 22.32 -7.37 -18.19
N ASN A 29 21.91 -7.26 -16.92
CA ASN A 29 20.58 -7.62 -16.46
C ASN A 29 19.64 -6.42 -16.54
N TYR A 30 18.49 -6.60 -17.17
CA TYR A 30 17.43 -5.61 -17.25
C TYR A 30 16.15 -6.16 -16.63
N VAL A 31 15.38 -5.29 -15.98
CA VAL A 31 14.02 -5.60 -15.53
C VAL A 31 13.06 -5.41 -16.68
N LEU A 32 12.30 -6.44 -17.01
CA LEU A 32 11.10 -6.34 -17.84
C LEU A 32 9.88 -6.48 -16.93
N TRP A 33 9.19 -5.37 -16.69
CA TRP A 33 8.00 -5.32 -15.82
C TRP A 33 6.82 -6.01 -16.50
N GLY A 34 6.21 -6.97 -15.83
CA GLY A 34 4.98 -7.62 -16.26
C GLY A 34 3.77 -7.21 -15.43
N ASN A 35 2.62 -7.83 -15.69
CA ASN A 35 1.41 -7.60 -14.91
C ASN A 35 1.44 -8.31 -13.54
N GLU A 36 2.23 -9.39 -13.43
CA GLU A 36 2.49 -10.11 -12.19
C GLU A 36 3.93 -9.87 -11.71
N VAL A 37 4.09 -9.52 -10.43
CA VAL A 37 5.41 -9.41 -9.78
C VAL A 37 5.64 -10.63 -8.90
N PRO A 38 6.67 -11.47 -9.15
CA PRO A 38 6.96 -12.63 -8.31
C PRO A 38 7.30 -12.28 -6.86
N ASN A 39 7.19 -13.24 -5.95
CA ASN A 39 7.60 -13.07 -4.55
C ASN A 39 9.04 -12.56 -4.45
N SER A 40 9.24 -11.55 -3.61
CA SER A 40 10.55 -10.93 -3.32
C SER A 40 11.29 -10.39 -4.55
N PHE A 41 10.67 -10.23 -5.72
CA PHE A 41 11.36 -9.81 -6.94
C PHE A 41 12.10 -8.49 -6.75
N THR A 42 11.43 -7.45 -6.28
CA THR A 42 12.07 -6.13 -6.10
C THR A 42 13.04 -6.11 -4.92
N ARG A 43 12.90 -7.05 -3.97
CA ARG A 43 13.86 -7.21 -2.87
C ARG A 43 15.15 -7.87 -3.37
N THR A 44 15.04 -8.90 -4.19
CA THR A 44 16.17 -9.63 -4.78
C THR A 44 16.93 -8.75 -5.78
N TYR A 45 16.19 -7.97 -6.57
CA TYR A 45 16.73 -7.17 -7.67
C TYR A 45 16.66 -5.66 -7.40
N GLN A 46 16.77 -5.23 -6.14
CA GLN A 46 16.53 -3.84 -5.74
C GLN A 46 17.35 -2.83 -6.55
N ASN A 47 18.66 -3.06 -6.67
CA ASN A 47 19.57 -2.13 -7.37
C ASN A 47 19.18 -1.88 -8.83
N ILE A 48 18.63 -2.90 -9.52
CA ILE A 48 18.20 -2.75 -10.92
C ILE A 48 16.75 -2.29 -11.04
N CYS A 49 15.88 -2.66 -10.09
CA CYS A 49 14.50 -2.18 -10.04
C CYS A 49 14.40 -0.70 -9.69
N GLU A 50 15.39 -0.15 -8.98
CA GLU A 50 15.49 1.27 -8.63
C GLU A 50 16.35 2.08 -9.61
N ALA A 51 16.81 1.46 -10.70
CA ALA A 51 17.65 2.10 -11.71
C ALA A 51 16.94 2.11 -13.07
N PRO A 52 16.24 3.20 -13.43
CA PRO A 52 15.40 3.25 -14.63
C PRO A 52 16.10 2.89 -15.95
N ASN A 53 17.40 3.14 -16.04
CA ASN A 53 18.22 2.79 -17.21
C ASN A 53 18.36 1.28 -17.43
N TYR A 54 18.03 0.45 -16.42
CA TYR A 54 18.00 -1.00 -16.49
C TYR A 54 16.58 -1.55 -16.70
N HIS A 55 15.61 -0.72 -17.09
CA HIS A 55 14.25 -1.17 -17.39
C HIS A 55 14.03 -1.33 -18.90
N LYS A 56 13.51 -2.49 -19.33
CA LYS A 56 13.10 -2.74 -20.71
C LYS A 56 11.81 -2.02 -21.09
N ASN A 57 10.93 -1.80 -20.12
CA ASN A 57 9.69 -1.04 -20.25
C ASN A 57 9.47 -0.16 -19.01
N LYS A 58 8.56 0.81 -19.11
CA LYS A 58 8.28 1.73 -18.01
C LYS A 58 7.69 0.98 -16.80
N LEU A 59 8.16 1.29 -15.60
CA LEU A 59 7.47 0.89 -14.37
C LEU A 59 6.12 1.64 -14.29
N ASP A 60 5.02 0.91 -14.42
CA ASP A 60 3.66 1.42 -14.34
C ASP A 60 2.84 0.57 -13.36
N PHE A 61 2.68 1.07 -12.14
CA PHE A 61 1.93 0.40 -11.07
C PHE A 61 0.48 0.07 -11.46
N SER A 62 -0.09 0.83 -12.41
CA SER A 62 -1.49 0.65 -12.83
C SER A 62 -1.71 -0.60 -13.68
N LYS A 63 -0.62 -1.26 -14.11
CA LYS A 63 -0.62 -2.50 -14.89
C LYS A 63 -0.60 -3.75 -14.02
N PHE A 64 -0.17 -3.64 -12.77
CA PHE A 64 -0.07 -4.81 -11.91
C PHE A 64 -1.44 -5.37 -11.56
N THR A 65 -1.68 -6.62 -11.90
CA THR A 65 -2.85 -7.41 -11.51
C THR A 65 -2.56 -8.25 -10.27
N LYS A 66 -1.29 -8.63 -10.07
CA LYS A 66 -0.82 -9.43 -8.95
C LYS A 66 0.58 -9.04 -8.51
N ILE A 67 0.78 -8.90 -7.21
CA ILE A 67 2.10 -8.66 -6.62
C ILE A 67 2.33 -9.70 -5.54
N GLY A 68 3.40 -10.47 -5.65
CA GLY A 68 3.83 -11.45 -4.65
C GLY A 68 4.34 -10.78 -3.38
N ALA A 69 4.53 -11.58 -2.34
CA ALA A 69 4.97 -11.10 -1.03
C ALA A 69 6.36 -10.46 -1.06
N ASN A 70 6.66 -9.57 -0.11
CA ASN A 70 7.98 -8.95 0.09
C ASN A 70 8.45 -8.04 -1.06
N ASN A 71 7.54 -7.34 -1.72
CA ASN A 71 7.86 -6.43 -2.82
C ASN A 71 7.63 -4.96 -2.45
N PHE A 72 8.38 -4.07 -3.11
CA PHE A 72 8.30 -2.62 -2.99
C PHE A 72 8.48 -2.10 -1.54
N ASN A 73 9.20 -2.81 -0.68
CA ASN A 73 9.58 -2.31 0.64
C ASN A 73 10.87 -1.49 0.55
N ASN A 74 10.94 -0.37 1.26
CA ASN A 74 12.07 0.57 1.23
C ASN A 74 12.42 1.02 -0.21
N PHE A 75 11.41 1.02 -1.10
CA PHE A 75 11.60 1.21 -2.52
C PHE A 75 11.64 2.70 -2.87
N SER A 76 12.68 3.11 -3.60
CA SER A 76 12.93 4.54 -3.85
C SER A 76 12.22 5.09 -5.08
N LEU A 77 11.06 5.70 -4.88
CA LEU A 77 10.29 6.27 -6.00
C LEU A 77 10.86 7.58 -6.51
N VAL A 78 11.67 8.27 -5.72
CA VAL A 78 12.42 9.44 -6.20
C VAL A 78 13.31 9.06 -7.38
N LEU A 79 13.85 7.84 -7.40
CA LEU A 79 14.73 7.36 -8.47
C LEU A 79 13.94 6.92 -9.72
N VAL A 80 12.81 6.24 -9.54
CA VAL A 80 12.10 5.58 -10.65
C VAL A 80 10.86 6.31 -11.15
N ALA A 81 10.28 7.17 -10.32
CA ALA A 81 9.05 7.90 -10.60
C ALA A 81 9.07 9.28 -9.91
N PRO A 82 10.04 10.15 -10.25
CA PRO A 82 10.18 11.45 -9.61
C PRO A 82 8.90 12.29 -9.75
N GLY A 83 8.44 12.87 -8.65
CA GLY A 83 7.21 13.68 -8.59
C GLY A 83 5.91 12.87 -8.54
N MET A 84 5.96 11.53 -8.46
CA MET A 84 4.76 10.71 -8.30
C MET A 84 4.12 10.95 -6.93
N THR A 85 2.88 11.46 -6.93
CA THR A 85 2.10 11.73 -5.71
C THR A 85 0.97 10.72 -5.48
N GLU A 86 0.63 9.90 -6.48
CA GLU A 86 -0.39 8.85 -6.40
C GLU A 86 0.24 7.49 -6.73
N LEU A 87 0.12 6.53 -5.81
CA LEU A 87 0.35 5.12 -6.06
C LEU A 87 -0.94 4.51 -6.62
N ASN A 88 -1.01 4.43 -7.94
CA ASN A 88 -2.17 3.96 -8.67
C ASN A 88 -2.06 2.46 -8.98
N LEU A 89 -2.79 1.64 -8.21
CA LEU A 89 -2.90 0.19 -8.32
C LEU A 89 -4.30 -0.21 -8.82
N LYS A 90 -4.85 0.53 -9.78
CA LYS A 90 -6.25 0.36 -10.25
C LYS A 90 -6.62 -1.06 -10.70
N SER A 91 -5.64 -1.82 -11.20
CA SER A 91 -5.83 -3.17 -11.74
C SER A 91 -5.48 -4.28 -10.75
N LEU A 92 -4.97 -3.93 -9.55
CA LEU A 92 -4.40 -4.88 -8.61
C LEU A 92 -5.51 -5.70 -7.94
N GLN A 93 -5.53 -6.99 -8.20
CA GLN A 93 -6.50 -7.95 -7.66
C GLN A 93 -5.94 -8.68 -6.43
N THR A 94 -4.65 -9.01 -6.44
CA THR A 94 -4.00 -9.78 -5.37
C THR A 94 -2.68 -9.14 -4.95
N LEU A 95 -2.48 -9.06 -3.63
CA LEU A 95 -1.27 -8.54 -3.01
C LEU A 95 -0.79 -9.54 -1.95
N GLY A 96 0.44 -10.00 -2.09
CA GLY A 96 1.11 -10.81 -1.08
C GLY A 96 1.49 -9.98 0.15
N ALA A 97 1.77 -10.67 1.26
CA ALA A 97 2.14 -10.02 2.51
C ALA A 97 3.42 -9.18 2.40
N SER A 98 3.56 -8.21 3.30
CA SER A 98 4.79 -7.41 3.45
C SER A 98 5.13 -6.65 2.17
N CYS A 99 4.22 -5.82 1.67
CA CYS A 99 4.45 -5.02 0.46
C CYS A 99 4.23 -3.52 0.68
N PHE A 100 4.96 -2.69 -0.08
CA PHE A 100 4.80 -1.23 -0.06
C PHE A 100 4.96 -0.64 1.34
N ASN A 101 6.00 -1.01 2.08
CA ASN A 101 6.36 -0.37 3.35
C ASN A 101 7.55 0.56 3.17
N ASN A 102 7.59 1.66 3.91
CA ASN A 102 8.69 2.64 3.88
C ASN A 102 9.06 3.13 2.46
N LEU A 103 8.06 3.37 1.59
CA LEU A 103 8.32 3.98 0.29
C LEU A 103 8.92 5.38 0.47
N SER A 104 9.95 5.71 -0.31
CA SER A 104 10.49 7.08 -0.35
C SER A 104 9.80 7.89 -1.46
N GLY A 105 9.85 9.22 -1.33
CA GLY A 105 9.22 10.17 -2.27
C GLY A 105 7.92 10.76 -1.76
N ASP A 106 7.24 11.49 -2.64
CA ASP A 106 6.12 12.36 -2.26
C ASP A 106 4.73 11.70 -2.46
N ILE A 107 4.63 10.36 -2.35
CA ILE A 107 3.31 9.72 -2.44
C ILE A 107 2.42 10.23 -1.31
N LYS A 108 1.25 10.74 -1.68
CA LYS A 108 0.19 11.19 -0.78
C LYS A 108 -1.08 10.37 -0.91
N THR A 109 -1.29 9.72 -2.05
CA THR A 109 -2.52 8.98 -2.35
C THR A 109 -2.22 7.54 -2.71
N LEU A 110 -2.96 6.61 -2.09
CA LEU A 110 -3.05 5.23 -2.51
C LEU A 110 -4.40 5.00 -3.20
N LYS A 111 -4.40 4.38 -4.38
CA LYS A 111 -5.60 3.98 -5.10
C LYS A 111 -5.54 2.50 -5.48
N ALA A 112 -6.31 1.65 -4.80
CA ALA A 112 -6.41 0.21 -5.08
C ALA A 112 -7.88 -0.28 -4.97
N PRO A 113 -8.73 0.08 -5.95
CA PRO A 113 -10.18 -0.12 -5.88
C PRO A 113 -10.62 -1.59 -5.94
N LEU A 114 -9.77 -2.50 -6.42
CA LEU A 114 -10.10 -3.93 -6.55
C LEU A 114 -9.53 -4.79 -5.41
N LEU A 115 -8.72 -4.21 -4.54
CA LEU A 115 -7.99 -4.93 -3.51
C LEU A 115 -8.94 -5.32 -2.36
N ARG A 116 -9.05 -6.63 -2.08
CA ARG A 116 -9.96 -7.17 -1.06
C ARG A 116 -9.28 -7.52 0.27
N GLU A 117 -7.99 -7.81 0.23
CA GLU A 117 -7.21 -8.20 1.40
C GLU A 117 -5.84 -7.53 1.41
N VAL A 118 -5.36 -7.16 2.61
CA VAL A 118 -3.99 -6.69 2.83
C VAL A 118 -3.36 -7.34 4.07
N ASP A 119 -2.04 -7.53 4.01
CA ASP A 119 -1.23 -8.07 5.11
C ASP A 119 0.14 -7.40 5.15
N ASP A 120 0.49 -6.84 6.30
CA ASP A 120 1.75 -6.17 6.58
C ASP A 120 2.13 -5.14 5.49
N SER A 121 1.18 -4.30 5.08
CA SER A 121 1.33 -3.45 3.90
C SER A 121 0.90 -2.00 4.09
N PHE A 122 1.44 -1.13 3.23
CA PHE A 122 1.07 0.29 3.14
C PHE A 122 1.37 1.11 4.40
N SER A 123 2.40 0.70 5.16
CA SER A 123 2.97 1.51 6.22
C SER A 123 4.16 2.31 5.66
N THR A 124 3.87 3.39 4.91
CA THR A 124 4.88 4.17 4.15
C THR A 124 5.17 5.55 4.69
N THR A 125 4.50 5.96 5.77
CA THR A 125 4.67 7.23 6.52
C THR A 125 4.09 8.51 5.91
N THR A 126 3.75 8.53 4.62
CA THR A 126 3.39 9.77 3.90
C THR A 126 1.97 9.83 3.36
N LEU A 127 1.20 8.73 3.41
CA LEU A 127 -0.16 8.69 2.85
C LEU A 127 -1.12 9.62 3.60
N THR A 128 -1.82 10.45 2.84
CA THR A 128 -2.85 11.39 3.30
C THR A 128 -4.24 11.03 2.79
N ASN A 129 -4.31 10.22 1.72
CA ASN A 129 -5.55 9.72 1.15
C ASN A 129 -5.40 8.23 0.79
N ILE A 130 -6.40 7.43 1.13
CA ILE A 130 -6.43 5.98 0.90
C ILE A 130 -7.78 5.63 0.26
N ASP A 131 -7.75 5.32 -1.03
CA ASP A 131 -8.91 4.91 -1.85
C ASP A 131 -8.85 3.40 -2.11
N VAL A 132 -9.37 2.61 -1.15
CA VAL A 132 -9.46 1.14 -1.20
C VAL A 132 -10.88 0.64 -0.88
N PRO A 133 -11.90 1.04 -1.66
CA PRO A 133 -13.32 0.84 -1.33
C PRO A 133 -13.76 -0.61 -1.19
N SER A 134 -13.11 -1.55 -1.90
CA SER A 134 -13.43 -2.98 -1.87
C SER A 134 -12.66 -3.77 -0.83
N LEU A 135 -11.86 -3.12 0.03
CA LEU A 135 -11.10 -3.81 1.06
C LEU A 135 -12.05 -4.43 2.09
N GLU A 136 -11.99 -5.75 2.25
CA GLU A 136 -12.88 -6.56 3.09
C GLU A 136 -12.18 -7.06 4.36
N THR A 137 -10.90 -7.43 4.22
CA THR A 137 -10.10 -8.03 5.29
C THR A 137 -8.74 -7.37 5.45
N ILE A 138 -8.34 -7.13 6.69
CA ILE A 138 -6.99 -6.68 7.05
C ILE A 138 -6.36 -7.70 7.99
N LYS A 139 -5.11 -8.07 7.72
CA LYS A 139 -4.31 -8.96 8.56
C LYS A 139 -3.43 -8.17 9.52
N ASN A 140 -2.11 -8.15 9.37
CA ASN A 140 -1.19 -7.54 10.34
C ASN A 140 -0.67 -6.17 9.88
N THR A 141 -0.41 -5.25 10.81
CA THR A 141 0.41 -4.03 10.62
C THR A 141 0.12 -3.21 9.34
N CYS A 142 -1.13 -3.12 8.92
CA CYS A 142 -1.53 -2.37 7.73
C CYS A 142 -1.88 -0.93 8.05
N PHE A 143 -1.59 -0.04 7.09
CA PHE A 143 -1.93 1.38 7.14
C PHE A 143 -1.48 2.09 8.42
N SER A 144 -0.33 1.70 8.96
CA SER A 144 0.22 2.26 10.19
C SER A 144 1.33 3.27 9.89
N ASN A 145 1.58 4.17 10.84
CA ASN A 145 2.62 5.20 10.79
C ASN A 145 2.44 6.27 9.69
N ASN A 146 1.30 6.33 9.00
CA ASN A 146 0.99 7.38 8.03
C ASN A 146 0.55 8.66 8.75
N SER A 147 1.50 9.51 9.14
CA SER A 147 1.29 10.65 10.05
C SER A 147 1.43 12.04 9.41
N SER A 148 1.51 12.15 8.07
CA SER A 148 1.80 13.41 7.38
C SER A 148 0.70 14.48 7.57
N VAL A 149 -0.44 14.37 6.88
CA VAL A 149 -1.56 15.33 6.94
C VAL A 149 -2.84 14.55 6.66
N VAL A 150 -3.38 13.85 7.66
CA VAL A 150 -4.61 13.08 7.47
C VAL A 150 -5.75 13.80 8.16
N ASN A 151 -6.90 13.91 7.52
CA ASN A 151 -8.12 14.41 8.16
C ASN A 151 -9.07 13.25 8.43
N ASP A 152 -9.49 12.49 7.42
CA ASP A 152 -10.43 11.36 7.61
C ASP A 152 -10.09 10.16 6.71
N PHE A 153 -10.43 8.94 7.17
CA PHE A 153 -10.36 7.73 6.35
C PHE A 153 -11.66 6.94 6.36
N THR A 154 -12.01 6.35 5.22
CA THR A 154 -13.21 5.52 5.05
C THR A 154 -12.88 4.20 4.36
N PHE A 155 -13.32 3.10 4.98
CA PHE A 155 -13.22 1.74 4.44
C PHE A 155 -14.62 1.13 4.39
N PRO A 156 -15.36 1.32 3.28
CA PRO A 156 -16.80 1.04 3.23
C PRO A 156 -17.13 -0.46 3.17
N SER A 157 -16.19 -1.30 2.72
CA SER A 157 -16.37 -2.75 2.63
C SER A 157 -15.71 -3.53 3.77
N LEU A 158 -14.87 -2.89 4.58
CA LEU A 158 -14.06 -3.56 5.59
C LEU A 158 -14.95 -4.14 6.68
N HIS A 159 -14.92 -5.46 6.84
CA HIS A 159 -15.73 -6.16 7.84
C HIS A 159 -14.91 -6.97 8.84
N THR A 160 -13.66 -7.30 8.52
CA THR A 160 -12.79 -8.14 9.36
C THR A 160 -11.37 -7.57 9.51
N ILE A 161 -10.88 -7.49 10.75
CA ILE A 161 -9.46 -7.33 11.08
C ILE A 161 -9.00 -8.58 11.83
N THR A 162 -8.12 -9.38 11.23
CA THR A 162 -7.67 -10.65 11.82
C THR A 162 -6.38 -10.49 12.64
N GLY A 163 -5.46 -9.63 12.21
CA GLY A 163 -4.15 -9.44 12.84
C GLY A 163 -4.05 -8.22 13.73
N GLN A 164 -2.83 -7.94 14.17
CA GLN A 164 -2.52 -6.90 15.16
C GLN A 164 -1.84 -5.67 14.56
N GLY A 165 -1.89 -4.54 15.26
CA GLY A 165 -1.06 -3.37 14.94
C GLY A 165 -1.50 -2.57 13.71
N ASN A 166 -2.76 -2.72 13.27
CA ASN A 166 -3.31 -1.99 12.13
C ASN A 166 -3.80 -0.61 12.55
N PHE A 167 -3.74 0.36 11.62
CA PHE A 167 -4.19 1.74 11.84
C PHE A 167 -3.53 2.40 13.05
N CYS A 168 -2.27 2.08 13.31
CA CYS A 168 -1.53 2.65 14.42
C CYS A 168 -0.80 3.93 14.02
N ASN A 169 -0.61 4.82 14.98
CA ASN A 169 0.18 6.06 14.85
C ASN A 169 -0.31 6.98 13.71
N LEU A 170 -1.62 7.09 13.55
CA LEU A 170 -2.25 8.05 12.64
C LEU A 170 -2.67 9.29 13.45
N SER A 171 -1.69 10.04 13.92
CA SER A 171 -1.87 11.14 14.89
C SER A 171 -2.80 12.26 14.41
N ASN A 172 -3.01 12.40 13.09
CA ASN A 172 -3.81 13.45 12.49
C ASN A 172 -5.23 12.99 12.09
N VAL A 173 -5.54 11.68 12.09
CA VAL A 173 -6.88 11.18 11.76
C VAL A 173 -7.92 11.68 12.77
N PHE A 174 -8.94 12.39 12.29
CA PHE A 174 -10.04 12.92 13.06
C PHE A 174 -11.28 12.01 12.99
N TYR A 175 -11.65 11.53 11.80
CA TYR A 175 -12.70 10.52 11.62
C TYR A 175 -12.19 9.24 10.93
N LEU A 176 -12.64 8.10 11.45
CA LEU A 176 -12.41 6.78 10.85
C LEU A 176 -13.74 6.05 10.65
N THR A 177 -14.12 5.78 9.40
CA THR A 177 -15.43 5.19 9.07
C THR A 177 -15.27 3.79 8.47
N MET A 178 -15.77 2.78 9.17
CA MET A 178 -15.70 1.36 8.81
C MET A 178 -17.05 0.67 9.13
N ARG A 179 -18.14 1.15 8.52
CA ARG A 179 -19.52 0.80 8.92
C ARG A 179 -19.86 -0.70 8.85
N LYS A 180 -19.09 -1.50 8.11
CA LYS A 180 -19.27 -2.95 8.02
C LYS A 180 -18.39 -3.74 8.99
N LEU A 181 -17.51 -3.07 9.75
CA LEU A 181 -16.58 -3.72 10.67
C LEU A 181 -17.34 -4.41 11.81
N VAL A 182 -17.31 -5.74 11.82
CA VAL A 182 -17.99 -6.58 12.81
C VAL A 182 -17.01 -7.44 13.62
N LYS A 183 -15.80 -7.69 13.09
CA LYS A 183 -14.82 -8.58 13.72
C LYS A 183 -13.43 -7.98 13.82
N ILE A 184 -12.86 -7.99 15.02
CA ILE A 184 -11.46 -7.67 15.32
C ILE A 184 -10.89 -8.79 16.19
N SER A 185 -9.99 -9.60 15.64
CA SER A 185 -9.36 -10.72 16.37
C SER A 185 -8.04 -10.33 17.01
N GLY A 186 -7.21 -9.54 16.33
CA GLY A 186 -5.89 -9.15 16.82
C GLY A 186 -5.90 -8.01 17.83
N ALA A 187 -4.86 -7.96 18.66
CA ALA A 187 -4.67 -6.90 19.66
C ALA A 187 -4.04 -5.65 19.05
N ASN A 188 -3.94 -4.59 19.85
CA ASN A 188 -3.11 -3.41 19.54
C ASN A 188 -3.47 -2.67 18.23
N ASN A 189 -4.67 -2.83 17.70
CA ASN A 189 -5.17 -2.04 16.59
C ASN A 189 -5.56 -0.63 17.06
N PHE A 190 -5.48 0.37 16.18
CA PHE A 190 -5.91 1.75 16.42
C PHE A 190 -5.17 2.49 17.54
N LYS A 191 -3.95 2.06 17.89
CA LYS A 191 -3.12 2.76 18.91
C LYS A 191 -2.53 4.04 18.35
N GLY A 192 -2.39 5.07 19.18
CA GLY A 192 -1.74 6.33 18.76
C GLY A 192 -2.59 7.21 17.84
N LEU A 193 -3.91 7.05 17.86
CA LEU A 193 -4.87 7.93 17.19
C LEU A 193 -5.21 9.15 18.06
N THR A 194 -4.22 10.02 18.28
CA THR A 194 -4.28 11.11 19.27
C THR A 194 -5.34 12.16 18.96
N SER A 195 -5.58 12.47 17.68
CA SER A 195 -6.58 13.47 17.25
C SER A 195 -7.96 12.90 16.94
N LEU A 196 -8.14 11.57 17.06
CA LEU A 196 -9.40 10.94 16.69
C LEU A 196 -10.55 11.49 17.54
N SER A 197 -11.59 11.95 16.87
CA SER A 197 -12.87 12.36 17.45
C SER A 197 -13.85 11.19 17.48
N GLN A 198 -13.96 10.45 16.38
CA GLN A 198 -14.92 9.35 16.26
C GLN A 198 -14.44 8.25 15.33
N ILE A 199 -14.68 7.00 15.73
CA ILE A 199 -14.67 5.82 14.86
C ILE A 199 -16.11 5.31 14.68
N VAL A 200 -16.51 5.06 13.43
CA VAL A 200 -17.83 4.51 13.10
C VAL A 200 -17.70 3.05 12.68
N VAL A 201 -18.39 2.15 13.38
CA VAL A 201 -18.38 0.70 13.12
C VAL A 201 -19.80 0.14 13.07
N SER A 202 -19.95 -1.13 12.68
CA SER A 202 -21.25 -1.80 12.61
C SER A 202 -21.90 -1.93 13.99
N ALA A 203 -23.22 -1.77 14.07
CA ALA A 203 -24.03 -2.15 15.23
C ALA A 203 -23.92 -3.64 15.59
N GLY A 204 -23.56 -4.49 14.63
CA GLY A 204 -23.35 -5.93 14.80
C GLY A 204 -21.94 -6.34 15.27
N ILE A 205 -21.10 -5.40 15.70
CA ILE A 205 -19.76 -5.71 16.21
C ILE A 205 -19.83 -6.57 17.48
N ASP A 206 -19.04 -7.64 17.55
CA ASP A 206 -19.05 -8.53 18.72
C ASP A 206 -18.39 -7.89 19.96
N SER A 207 -18.75 -8.37 21.15
CA SER A 207 -18.28 -7.78 22.42
C SER A 207 -16.75 -7.80 22.57
N ALA A 208 -16.08 -8.83 22.04
CA ALA A 208 -14.62 -8.93 22.09
C ALA A 208 -13.95 -7.88 21.21
N SER A 209 -14.53 -7.61 20.03
CA SER A 209 -14.09 -6.61 19.08
C SER A 209 -14.36 -5.20 19.62
N GLU A 210 -15.53 -4.98 20.23
CA GLU A 210 -15.85 -3.72 20.91
C GLU A 210 -14.86 -3.44 22.06
N PHE A 211 -14.51 -4.46 22.85
CA PHE A 211 -13.49 -4.34 23.90
C PHE A 211 -12.13 -3.88 23.32
N ARG A 212 -11.69 -4.49 22.21
CA ARG A 212 -10.43 -4.11 21.53
C ARG A 212 -10.46 -2.68 21.00
N LEU A 213 -11.58 -2.23 20.45
CA LEU A 213 -11.75 -0.82 20.06
C LEU A 213 -11.63 0.11 21.27
N LYS A 214 -12.31 -0.22 22.39
CA LYS A 214 -12.24 0.58 23.62
C LYS A 214 -10.80 0.69 24.13
N SER A 215 -10.03 -0.39 24.07
CA SER A 215 -8.60 -0.38 24.44
C SER A 215 -7.73 0.44 23.49
N GLY A 216 -8.10 0.55 22.21
CA GLY A 216 -7.35 1.30 21.20
C GLY A 216 -7.66 2.79 21.20
N VAL A 217 -8.94 3.15 21.18
CA VAL A 217 -9.39 4.54 20.95
C VAL A 217 -10.16 5.17 22.13
N GLY A 218 -10.58 4.38 23.11
CA GLY A 218 -11.45 4.83 24.20
C GLY A 218 -12.94 4.77 23.84
N ALA A 219 -13.78 4.41 24.82
CA ALA A 219 -15.19 4.14 24.60
C ALA A 219 -15.99 5.35 24.07
N SER A 220 -15.63 6.57 24.49
CA SER A 220 -16.34 7.80 24.11
C SER A 220 -16.24 8.14 22.61
N LYS A 221 -15.29 7.54 21.88
CA LYS A 221 -15.07 7.79 20.45
C LYS A 221 -15.81 6.81 19.55
N ILE A 222 -16.39 5.75 20.09
CA ILE A 222 -16.97 4.66 19.30
C ILE A 222 -18.43 4.97 19.01
N ARG A 223 -18.78 5.07 17.72
CA ARG A 223 -20.15 5.17 17.23
C ARG A 223 -20.52 3.91 16.45
N LYS A 224 -21.58 3.23 16.90
CA LYS A 224 -22.15 2.06 16.23
C LYS A 224 -23.30 2.50 15.33
N VAL A 225 -23.38 2.00 14.09
CA VAL A 225 -24.42 2.33 13.09
C VAL A 225 -24.95 1.11 12.35
#